data_AF-A0A2P5TN09-F1
#
_entry.id   AF-A0A2P5TN09-F1
#
_cell.length_a   1.000
_cell.length_b   1.000
_cell.length_c   1.000
_cell.angle_alpha   90.00
_cell.angle_beta   90.00
_cell.angle_gamma   90.00
#
_symmetry.space_group_name_H-M   'P 1'
#
loop_
_entity.id
_entity.type
_entity.pdbx_description
1 polymer ?
#
loop_
_entity_poly.entity_id
_entity_poly.type
_entity_poly.pdbx_seq_one_letter_code
_entity_poly.pdbx_strand_id
1 'polypeptide(L)'
;MMKWLWVVAATVLLQPSIVVAEEGYMCGHYYKNIQRKEKNIKSYGSDLSSIARDKLFEDLKFDTTQCISECEGQKFKYCNEIAKWISK
;
A
#
# COMPACT_ATOMS: atom_id res chain seq x y z
N MET A 1 29.29 -35.07 40.83
CA MET A 1 28.51 -34.14 41.69
C MET A 1 28.00 -33.01 40.81
N MET A 2 26.67 -32.88 40.74
CA MET A 2 25.93 -31.84 40.01
C MET A 2 26.04 -30.46 40.69
N LYS A 3 25.59 -29.43 39.94
CA LYS A 3 25.40 -27.99 40.23
C LYS A 3 26.51 -27.17 39.56
N TRP A 4 26.24 -26.22 38.66
CA TRP A 4 25.18 -25.22 38.70
C TRP A 4 24.70 -24.84 37.30
N LEU A 5 23.42 -24.51 37.25
CA LEU A 5 22.58 -24.28 36.10
C LEU A 5 22.05 -22.84 36.25
N TRP A 6 21.97 -22.11 35.15
CA TRP A 6 21.16 -20.90 34.90
C TRP A 6 21.54 -19.57 35.57
N VAL A 7 22.09 -18.65 34.78
CA VAL A 7 21.56 -17.27 34.67
C VAL A 7 21.68 -16.83 33.21
N VAL A 8 20.69 -17.19 32.38
CA VAL A 8 20.42 -16.47 31.12
C VAL A 8 19.02 -15.90 31.27
N ALA A 9 18.90 -14.89 32.13
CA ALA A 9 17.64 -14.23 32.41
C ALA A 9 17.39 -13.12 31.38
N ALA A 10 16.48 -13.43 30.46
CA ALA A 10 15.36 -12.58 30.07
C ALA A 10 15.67 -11.20 29.45
N THR A 11 16.02 -11.16 28.16
CA THR A 11 15.80 -9.95 27.32
C THR A 11 15.14 -10.24 25.95
N VAL A 12 14.60 -11.45 25.73
CA VAL A 12 14.08 -11.85 24.40
C VAL A 12 12.56 -11.61 24.22
N LEU A 13 11.81 -11.14 25.23
CA LEU A 13 10.33 -11.19 25.21
C LEU A 13 9.62 -9.84 25.05
N LEU A 14 10.16 -8.94 24.24
CA LEU A 14 9.43 -7.77 23.73
C LEU A 14 9.66 -7.61 22.23
N GLN A 15 9.40 -8.66 21.45
CA GLN A 15 9.06 -8.43 20.05
C GLN A 15 7.59 -8.02 20.04
N PRO A 16 7.26 -6.74 19.73
CA PRO A 16 5.87 -6.41 19.45
C PRO A 16 5.48 -7.30 18.28
N SER A 17 4.59 -8.26 18.54
CA SER A 17 3.86 -8.94 17.48
C SER A 17 3.16 -7.83 16.72
N ILE A 18 3.74 -7.46 15.58
CA ILE A 18 3.13 -6.53 14.64
C ILE A 18 1.88 -7.26 14.20
N VAL A 19 0.76 -6.96 14.87
CA VAL A 19 -0.56 -7.39 14.43
C VAL A 19 -0.80 -6.58 13.17
N VAL A 20 -0.32 -7.12 12.05
CA VAL A 20 -0.68 -6.62 10.73
C VAL A 20 -2.13 -7.04 10.59
N ALA A 21 -3.05 -6.10 10.73
CA ALA A 21 -4.43 -6.39 10.41
C ALA A 21 -4.48 -6.85 8.94
N GLU A 22 -5.22 -7.94 8.73
CA GLU A 22 -5.21 -8.66 7.47
C GLU A 22 -5.79 -7.74 6.39
N GLU A 23 -4.96 -7.41 5.39
CA GLU A 23 -5.42 -6.59 4.27
C GLU A 23 -6.61 -7.27 3.59
N GLY A 24 -7.56 -6.48 3.09
CA GLY A 24 -8.65 -6.97 2.26
C GLY A 24 -8.09 -7.74 1.06
N TYR A 25 -8.77 -8.83 0.68
CA TYR A 25 -8.33 -9.76 -0.37
C TYR A 25 -7.96 -9.06 -1.68
N MET A 26 -8.61 -7.93 -1.98
CA MET A 26 -8.38 -7.17 -3.21
C MET A 26 -7.30 -6.08 -3.10
N CYS A 27 -6.75 -5.82 -1.92
CA CYS A 27 -5.74 -4.77 -1.71
C CYS A 27 -4.58 -4.87 -2.70
N GLY A 28 -4.00 -6.06 -2.87
CA GLY A 28 -2.89 -6.30 -3.77
C GLY A 28 -3.22 -6.00 -5.24
N HIS A 29 -4.47 -6.20 -5.66
CA HIS A 29 -4.94 -5.90 -7.01
C HIS A 29 -4.99 -4.39 -7.24
N TYR A 30 -5.69 -3.66 -6.37
CA TYR A 30 -5.85 -2.21 -6.50
C TYR A 30 -4.51 -1.48 -6.38
N TYR A 31 -3.67 -1.87 -5.42
CA TYR A 31 -2.33 -1.29 -5.25
C TYR A 31 -1.48 -1.41 -6.52
N LYS A 32 -1.41 -2.60 -7.14
CA LYS A 32 -0.64 -2.80 -8.39
C LYS A 32 -1.22 -2.02 -9.56
N ASN A 33 -2.54 -1.93 -9.67
CA ASN A 33 -3.16 -1.16 -10.75
C ASN A 33 -2.85 0.33 -10.62
N ILE A 34 -2.91 0.88 -9.41
CA ILE A 34 -2.54 2.28 -9.13
C ILE A 34 -1.10 2.54 -9.57
N GLN A 35 -0.14 1.71 -9.14
CA GLN A 35 1.27 1.88 -9.53
C GLN A 35 1.46 1.91 -11.04
N ARG A 36 0.79 1.00 -11.76
CA ARG A 36 0.83 0.96 -13.23
C ARG A 36 0.24 2.23 -13.84
N LYS A 37 -0.95 2.66 -13.39
CA LYS A 37 -1.64 3.84 -13.92
C LYS A 37 -0.88 5.13 -13.62
N GLU A 38 -0.37 5.28 -12.40
CA GLU A 38 0.51 6.39 -12.00
C GLU A 38 1.72 6.47 -12.94
N LYS A 39 2.43 5.34 -13.16
CA LYS A 39 3.56 5.29 -14.08
C LYS A 39 3.17 5.71 -15.49
N ASN A 40 2.04 5.24 -15.99
CA ASN A 40 1.56 5.54 -17.34
C ASN A 40 1.27 7.04 -17.51
N ILE A 41 0.55 7.64 -16.55
CA ILE A 41 0.27 9.09 -16.55
C ILE A 41 1.56 9.89 -16.53
N LYS A 42 2.52 9.53 -15.66
CA LYS A 42 3.81 10.23 -15.56
C LYS A 42 4.70 10.06 -16.79
N SER A 43 4.61 8.93 -17.48
CA SER A 43 5.53 8.60 -18.59
C SER A 43 5.04 9.14 -19.93
N TYR A 44 3.75 9.03 -20.23
CA TYR A 44 3.21 9.37 -21.55
C TYR A 44 1.82 10.04 -21.48
N GLY A 45 1.36 10.43 -20.29
CA GLY A 45 0.03 11.04 -20.13
C GLY A 45 -0.14 12.36 -20.89
N SER A 46 0.94 13.11 -21.13
CA SER A 46 0.93 14.32 -21.97
C SER A 46 0.65 14.02 -23.45
N ASP A 47 1.04 12.83 -23.90
CA ASP A 47 1.01 12.44 -25.31
C ASP A 47 -0.31 11.75 -25.69
N LEU A 48 -1.13 11.44 -24.67
CA LEU A 48 -2.48 10.90 -24.85
C LEU A 48 -3.44 12.00 -25.31
N SER A 49 -4.44 11.58 -26.10
CA SER A 49 -5.64 12.40 -26.30
C SER A 49 -6.27 12.78 -24.95
N SER A 50 -6.95 13.92 -24.89
CA SER A 50 -7.66 14.36 -23.68
C SER A 50 -8.58 13.27 -23.14
N ILE A 51 -9.39 12.65 -24.01
CA ILE A 51 -10.32 11.58 -23.64
C ILE A 51 -9.59 10.39 -23.00
N ALA A 52 -8.49 9.93 -23.61
CA ALA A 52 -7.74 8.79 -23.09
C ALA A 52 -7.07 9.11 -21.74
N ARG A 53 -6.55 10.34 -21.58
CA ARG A 53 -5.98 10.81 -20.31
C ARG A 53 -7.05 10.91 -19.24
N ASP A 54 -8.20 11.50 -19.55
CA ASP A 54 -9.30 11.69 -18.61
C ASP A 54 -9.82 10.33 -18.12
N LYS A 55 -10.01 9.38 -19.04
CA LYS A 55 -10.39 8.01 -18.69
C LYS A 55 -9.36 7.32 -17.79
N LEU A 56 -8.06 7.53 -18.05
CA LEU A 56 -6.99 6.99 -17.22
C LEU A 56 -7.00 7.56 -15.79
N PHE A 57 -7.32 8.85 -15.63
CA PHE A 57 -7.49 9.47 -14.32
C PHE A 57 -8.76 9.02 -13.60
N GLU A 58 -9.88 8.86 -14.31
CA GLU A 58 -11.11 8.28 -13.73
C GLU A 58 -10.87 6.86 -13.21
N ASP A 59 -10.23 6.02 -14.02
CA ASP A 59 -9.91 4.64 -13.66
C ASP A 59 -8.88 4.58 -12.52
N LEU A 60 -7.97 5.56 -12.43
CA LEU A 60 -7.05 5.69 -11.31
C LEU A 60 -7.79 6.11 -10.03
N LYS A 61 -8.73 7.05 -10.14
CA LYS A 61 -9.54 7.51 -9.01
C LYS A 61 -10.36 6.37 -8.42
N PHE A 62 -11.02 5.59 -9.27
CA PHE A 62 -11.77 4.41 -8.84
C PHE A 62 -10.88 3.43 -8.07
N ASP A 63 -9.76 2.99 -8.66
CA ASP A 63 -8.85 2.05 -8.00
C ASP A 63 -8.26 2.61 -6.71
N THR A 64 -8.00 3.92 -6.65
CA THR A 64 -7.50 4.59 -5.45
C THR A 64 -8.51 4.52 -4.31
N THR A 65 -9.79 4.79 -4.59
CA THR A 65 -10.86 4.65 -3.60
C THR A 65 -10.95 3.21 -3.09
N GLN A 66 -10.91 2.23 -3.99
CA GLN A 66 -10.96 0.82 -3.60
C GLN A 66 -9.71 0.41 -2.80
N CYS A 67 -8.52 0.86 -3.19
CA CYS A 67 -7.29 0.58 -2.44
C CYS A 67 -7.36 1.13 -1.02
N ILE A 68 -7.87 2.35 -0.82
CA ILE A 68 -8.02 2.94 0.51
C ILE A 68 -8.97 2.12 1.39
N SER A 69 -10.01 1.52 0.79
CA SER A 69 -10.97 0.67 1.51
C SER A 69 -10.43 -0.72 1.84
N GLU A 70 -9.54 -1.25 1.02
CA GLU A 70 -9.08 -2.65 1.11
C GLU A 70 -7.70 -2.79 1.76
N CYS A 71 -6.85 -1.77 1.65
CA CYS A 71 -5.47 -1.84 2.12
C CYS A 71 -5.29 -1.20 3.48
N GLU A 72 -4.27 -1.67 4.19
CA GLU A 72 -3.77 -1.07 5.41
C GLU A 72 -2.27 -0.73 5.32
N GLY A 73 -1.70 -0.22 6.41
CA GLY A 73 -0.27 0.02 6.54
C GLY A 73 0.35 0.88 5.42
N GLN A 74 1.44 0.41 4.84
CA GLN A 74 2.20 1.15 3.82
C GLN A 74 1.43 1.31 2.51
N LYS A 75 0.63 0.29 2.12
CA LYS A 75 -0.16 0.36 0.88
C LYS A 75 -1.29 1.38 1.01
N PHE A 76 -1.98 1.40 2.17
CA PHE A 76 -2.95 2.45 2.50
C PHE A 76 -2.33 3.84 2.42
N LYS A 77 -1.13 4.02 3.02
CA LYS A 77 -0.42 5.30 2.99
C LYS A 77 -0.14 5.74 1.55
N TYR A 78 0.40 4.86 0.72
CA TYR A 78 0.64 5.14 -0.69
C TYR A 78 -0.65 5.49 -1.44
N CYS A 79 -1.74 4.74 -1.25
CA CYS A 79 -3.01 5.03 -1.90
C CYS A 79 -3.61 6.39 -1.46
N ASN A 80 -3.40 6.80 -0.21
CA ASN A 80 -3.75 8.15 0.23
C ASN A 80 -2.87 9.25 -0.40
N GLU A 81 -1.58 9.00 -0.63
CA GLU A 81 -0.70 9.94 -1.34
C GLU A 81 -1.16 10.15 -2.79
N ILE A 82 -1.55 9.06 -3.47
CA ILE A 82 -2.12 9.13 -4.82
C ILE A 82 -3.46 9.88 -4.81
N ALA A 83 -4.35 9.62 -3.83
CA ALA A 83 -5.62 10.35 -3.72
C ALA A 83 -5.42 11.87 -3.62
N LYS A 84 -4.40 12.31 -2.87
CA LYS A 84 -4.02 13.72 -2.76
C LYS A 84 -3.44 14.27 -4.06
N TRP A 85 -2.72 13.47 -4.83
CA TRP A 85 -2.17 13.89 -6.12
C TRP A 85 -3.27 14.11 -7.16
N ILE A 86 -4.25 13.19 -7.27
CA ILE A 86 -5.32 13.27 -8.27
C ILE A 86 -6.43 14.28 -7.95
N SER A 87 -6.45 14.80 -6.70
CA SER A 87 -7.45 15.79 -6.26
C SER A 87 -6.97 17.24 -6.40
N LYS A 88 -5.77 17.45 -6.95
CA LYS A 88 -5.20 18.75 -7.31
C LYS A 88 -5.55 19.09 -8.75
#